data_AF-A0A834G482-F1
#
_entry.id   AF-A0A834G482-F1
#
_cell.length_a   1.000
_cell.length_b   1.000
_cell.length_c   1.000
_cell.angle_alpha   90.00
_cell.angle_beta   90.00
_cell.angle_gamma   90.00
#
_symmetry.space_group_name_H-M   'P 1'
#
loop_
_entity.id
_entity.type
_entity.pdbx_description
1 polymer ?
#
loop_
_entity_poly.entity_id
_entity_poly.type
_entity_poly.pdbx_seq_one_letter_code
_entity_poly.pdbx_strand_id
1 'polypeptide(L)'
;MSDGAGLVQFLSAIAKFAQGKEVTTPSVSPVWQRELLSARHPPRITCLHHEFEQVLDTNNDDANSTPIQKPFFFGPKEIRAIRNHLPPHASASTFEVLTACLWRCRTHALALDPNNTVRIIRALSMVATCLA
;
A
#
# COMPACT_ATOMS: atom_id res chain seq x y z
N MET A 1 3.56 9.74 14.93
CA MET A 1 2.82 8.95 13.93
C MET A 1 3.82 8.22 13.04
N SER A 2 3.48 7.02 12.57
CA SER A 2 4.34 6.14 11.77
C SER A 2 3.54 5.48 10.65
N ASP A 3 4.23 4.93 9.64
CA ASP A 3 3.63 4.06 8.63
C ASP A 3 3.48 2.60 9.15
N GLY A 4 3.05 1.69 8.27
CA GLY A 4 2.87 0.28 8.61
C GLY A 4 4.17 -0.41 9.05
N ALA A 5 5.30 -0.11 8.41
CA ALA A 5 6.60 -0.67 8.79
C ALA A 5 7.05 -0.18 10.17
N GLY A 6 6.92 1.12 10.44
CA GLY A 6 7.22 1.70 11.75
C GLY A 6 6.32 1.14 12.86
N LEU A 7 5.03 0.90 12.58
CA LEU A 7 4.12 0.26 13.54
C LEU A 7 4.57 -1.18 13.86
N VAL A 8 4.95 -1.97 12.85
CA VAL A 8 5.46 -3.33 13.06
C VAL A 8 6.74 -3.34 13.89
N GLN A 9 7.68 -2.42 13.63
CA GLN A 9 8.91 -2.27 14.43
C GLN A 9 8.57 -1.93 15.89
N PHE A 10 7.66 -0.98 16.11
CA PHE A 10 7.22 -0.57 17.43
C PHE A 10 6.58 -1.72 18.21
N LEU A 11 5.61 -2.42 17.61
CA LEU A 11 4.95 -3.57 18.25
C LEU A 11 5.93 -4.71 18.53
N SER A 12 6.89 -4.94 17.63
CA SER A 12 7.95 -5.94 17.84
C SER A 12 8.85 -5.57 19.02
N ALA A 13 9.18 -4.29 19.20
CA ALA A 13 9.96 -3.82 20.34
C ALA A 13 9.19 -4.02 21.65
N ILE A 14 7.92 -3.63 21.71
CA ILE A 14 7.06 -3.85 22.88
C ILE A 14 6.98 -5.34 23.23
N ALA A 15 6.74 -6.19 22.24
CA ALA A 15 6.65 -7.63 22.45
C ALA A 15 7.95 -8.22 23.03
N LYS A 16 9.11 -7.69 22.65
CA LYS A 16 10.41 -8.11 23.20
C LYS A 16 10.61 -7.62 24.63
N PHE A 17 10.28 -6.37 24.92
CA PHE A 17 10.38 -5.83 26.28
C PHE A 17 9.45 -6.55 27.25
N ALA A 18 8.24 -6.89 26.82
CA ALA A 18 7.27 -7.63 27.63
C ALA A 18 7.73 -9.05 28.00
N GLN A 19 8.65 -9.65 27.24
CA GLN A 19 9.17 -11.00 27.51
C GLN A 19 10.21 -11.06 28.64
N GLY A 20 10.61 -9.93 29.23
CA GLY A 20 11.44 -9.89 30.45
C GLY A 20 12.88 -10.40 30.29
N LYS A 21 13.34 -10.64 29.05
CA LYS A 21 14.77 -10.90 28.77
C LYS A 21 15.54 -9.57 28.86
N GLU A 22 16.86 -9.61 29.07
CA GLU A 22 17.80 -8.45 29.14
C GLU A 22 17.85 -7.57 27.86
N VAL A 23 16.82 -7.61 27.01
CA VAL A 23 16.67 -6.74 25.86
C VAL A 23 16.29 -5.36 26.36
N THR A 24 17.29 -4.50 26.55
CA THR A 24 17.12 -3.10 26.97
C THR A 24 16.90 -2.13 25.81
N THR A 25 17.06 -2.61 24.57
CA THR A 25 16.98 -1.76 23.37
C THR A 25 16.20 -2.44 22.24
N PRO A 26 15.46 -1.67 21.42
CA PRO A 26 14.79 -2.22 20.25
C PRO A 26 15.83 -2.66 19.21
N SER A 27 15.49 -3.68 18.40
CA SER A 27 16.39 -4.16 17.35
C SER A 27 16.65 -3.15 16.24
N VAL A 28 15.74 -2.19 16.07
CA VAL A 28 15.91 -1.04 15.17
C VAL A 28 15.77 0.20 16.04
N SER A 29 16.82 1.02 16.08
CA SER A 29 16.78 2.29 16.81
C SER A 29 15.82 3.25 16.13
N PRO A 30 14.91 3.90 16.89
CA PRO A 30 14.04 4.92 16.32
C PRO A 30 14.87 6.14 15.91
N VAL A 31 14.63 6.64 14.70
CA VAL A 31 15.21 7.89 14.20
C VAL A 31 14.17 9.00 14.33
N TRP A 32 14.49 10.03 15.11
CA TRP A 32 13.58 11.15 15.39
C TRP A 32 13.80 12.38 14.51
N GLN A 33 14.87 12.39 13.70
CA GLN A 33 15.29 13.49 12.84
C GLN A 33 14.38 13.67 11.62
N ARG A 34 13.09 13.97 11.84
CA ARG A 34 12.08 14.10 10.77
C ARG A 34 12.35 15.30 9.86
N GLU A 35 13.09 16.28 10.33
CA GLU A 35 13.56 17.44 9.56
C GLU A 35 14.36 17.03 8.31
N LEU A 36 15.02 15.86 8.34
CA LEU A 36 15.73 15.31 7.17
C LEU A 36 14.78 14.94 6.01
N LEU A 37 13.50 14.75 6.29
CA LEU A 37 12.46 14.43 5.31
C LEU A 37 11.71 15.70 4.84
N SER A 38 12.21 16.88 5.16
CA SER A 38 11.59 18.15 4.75
C SER A 38 11.66 18.36 3.23
N ALA A 39 10.69 19.07 2.70
CA ALA A 39 10.72 19.49 1.30
C ALA A 39 11.93 20.39 1.01
N ARG A 40 12.40 20.35 -0.25
CA ARG A 40 13.48 21.23 -0.73
C ARG A 40 13.09 22.71 -0.57
N HIS A 41 14.08 23.55 -0.31
CA HIS A 41 13.94 25.00 -0.29
C HIS A 41 14.90 25.65 -1.31
N PRO A 42 14.41 26.35 -2.35
CA PRO A 42 12.98 26.53 -2.69
C PRO A 42 12.33 25.22 -3.18
N PRO A 43 10.99 25.12 -3.13
CA PRO A 43 10.29 23.98 -3.70
C PRO A 43 10.61 23.79 -5.19
N ARG A 44 10.79 22.54 -5.61
CA ARG A 44 10.98 22.16 -7.03
C ARG A 44 10.01 21.07 -7.41
N ILE A 45 8.99 21.43 -8.18
CA ILE A 45 7.98 20.53 -8.73
C ILE A 45 8.60 19.80 -9.92
N THR A 46 8.62 18.47 -9.86
CA THR A 46 9.21 17.59 -10.90
C THR A 46 8.21 16.59 -11.47
N CYS A 47 7.05 16.45 -10.82
CA CYS A 47 5.95 15.60 -11.22
C CYS A 47 4.65 16.35 -10.92
N LEU A 48 3.69 16.29 -11.84
CA LEU A 48 2.33 16.77 -11.60
C LEU A 48 1.53 15.61 -11.00
N HIS A 49 1.06 15.79 -9.77
CA HIS A 49 0.37 14.76 -9.02
C HIS A 49 -1.15 14.82 -9.21
N HIS A 50 -1.63 14.29 -10.33
CA HIS A 50 -3.07 14.21 -10.66
C HIS A 50 -3.88 13.38 -9.65
N GLU A 51 -3.23 12.57 -8.82
CA GLU A 51 -3.86 11.82 -7.74
C GLU A 51 -4.35 12.69 -6.58
N PHE A 52 -3.86 13.93 -6.46
CA PHE A 52 -4.27 14.89 -5.43
C PHE A 52 -5.13 16.04 -5.98
N GLU A 53 -5.52 15.99 -7.25
CA GLU A 53 -6.50 16.92 -7.80
C GLU A 53 -7.84 16.74 -7.09
N GLN A 54 -8.45 17.84 -6.65
CA GLN A 54 -9.78 17.82 -6.04
C GLN A 54 -10.80 17.47 -7.12
N VAL A 55 -11.40 16.28 -6.99
CA VAL A 55 -12.56 15.89 -7.78
C VAL A 55 -13.80 16.32 -6.99
N LEU A 56 -14.66 17.12 -7.62
CA LEU A 56 -15.98 17.44 -7.07
C LEU A 56 -16.87 16.21 -7.26
N ASP A 57 -17.03 15.42 -6.19
CA ASP A 57 -17.96 14.30 -6.18
C ASP A 57 -19.38 14.83 -6.39
N THR A 58 -19.94 14.56 -7.56
CA THR A 58 -21.31 14.94 -7.95
C THR A 58 -22.32 13.83 -7.71
N ASN A 59 -21.85 12.61 -7.38
CA ASN A 59 -22.68 11.44 -7.16
C ASN A 59 -22.74 11.11 -5.67
N ASN A 60 -23.91 11.34 -5.08
CA ASN A 60 -24.18 11.19 -3.64
C ASN A 60 -24.69 9.77 -3.28
N ASP A 61 -24.61 8.82 -4.21
CA ASP A 61 -25.40 7.58 -4.15
C ASP A 61 -24.81 6.51 -3.20
N ASP A 62 -23.52 6.60 -2.84
CA ASP A 62 -22.84 5.58 -2.04
C ASP A 62 -22.78 5.87 -0.53
N ALA A 63 -23.24 7.04 -0.08
CA ALA A 63 -23.04 7.52 1.30
C ALA A 63 -23.79 6.71 2.38
N ASN A 64 -24.76 5.87 1.99
CA ASN A 64 -25.62 5.15 2.93
C ASN A 64 -25.38 3.63 2.98
N SER A 65 -24.41 3.09 2.23
CA SER A 65 -24.10 1.65 2.28
C SER A 65 -23.08 1.33 3.38
N THR A 66 -23.38 0.37 4.25
CA THR A 66 -22.41 -0.11 5.23
C THR A 66 -21.44 -1.08 4.56
N PRO A 67 -20.13 -0.78 4.53
CA PRO A 67 -19.16 -1.66 3.88
C PRO A 67 -19.05 -2.98 4.64
N ILE A 68 -19.23 -4.10 3.93
CA ILE A 68 -19.02 -5.43 4.51
C ILE A 68 -17.54 -5.80 4.35
N GLN A 69 -16.88 -6.11 5.47
CA GLN A 69 -15.50 -6.59 5.47
C GLN A 69 -15.47 -8.11 5.45
N LYS A 70 -14.85 -8.71 4.42
CA LYS A 70 -14.61 -10.16 4.33
C LYS A 70 -13.16 -10.44 3.93
N PRO A 71 -12.45 -11.33 4.65
CA PRO A 71 -11.11 -11.75 4.27
C PRO A 71 -11.17 -12.72 3.09
N PHE A 72 -10.16 -12.63 2.22
CA PHE A 72 -9.90 -13.61 1.16
C PHE A 72 -8.49 -14.17 1.36
N PHE A 73 -8.33 -15.49 1.24
CA PHE A 73 -7.06 -16.16 1.41
C PHE A 73 -6.56 -16.67 0.06
N PHE A 74 -5.30 -16.34 -0.26
CA PHE A 74 -4.64 -16.79 -1.48
C PHE A 74 -3.40 -17.61 -1.10
N GLY A 75 -3.47 -18.91 -1.33
CA GLY A 75 -2.34 -19.81 -1.14
C GLY A 75 -1.43 -19.89 -2.37
N PRO A 76 -0.36 -20.69 -2.30
CA PRO A 76 0.58 -20.86 -3.41
C PRO A 76 -0.08 -21.37 -4.69
N LYS A 77 -1.12 -22.22 -4.57
CA LYS A 77 -1.85 -22.77 -5.72
C LYS A 77 -2.67 -21.69 -6.41
N GLU A 78 -3.40 -20.88 -5.66
CA GLU A 78 -4.21 -19.78 -6.17
C GLU A 78 -3.33 -18.72 -6.81
N ILE A 79 -2.22 -18.34 -6.16
CA ILE A 79 -1.25 -17.39 -6.71
C ILE A 79 -0.65 -17.93 -8.02
N ARG A 80 -0.30 -19.22 -8.09
CA ARG A 80 0.21 -19.84 -9.32
C ARG A 80 -0.83 -19.83 -10.43
N ALA A 81 -2.09 -20.13 -10.11
CA ALA A 81 -3.18 -20.07 -11.09
C ALA A 81 -3.35 -18.66 -11.66
N ILE A 82 -3.29 -17.62 -10.83
CA ILE A 82 -3.35 -16.23 -11.31
C ILE A 82 -2.12 -15.89 -12.16
N ARG A 83 -0.91 -16.32 -11.77
CA ARG A 83 0.33 -16.11 -12.53
C ARG A 83 0.30 -16.75 -13.92
N ASN A 84 -0.43 -17.86 -14.10
CA ASN A 84 -0.54 -18.53 -15.41
C ASN A 84 -1.30 -17.69 -16.45
N HIS A 85 -1.98 -16.60 -16.04
CA HIS A 85 -2.60 -15.65 -16.97
C HIS A 85 -1.64 -14.54 -17.43
N LEU A 86 -0.41 -14.50 -16.90
CA LEU A 86 0.60 -13.53 -17.34
C LEU A 86 1.15 -13.91 -18.72
N PRO A 87 1.55 -12.93 -19.55
CA PRO A 87 2.29 -13.21 -20.77
C PRO A 87 3.54 -14.06 -20.52
N PRO A 88 3.98 -14.91 -21.47
CA PRO A 88 5.11 -15.84 -21.28
C PRO A 88 6.42 -15.20 -20.79
N HIS A 89 6.63 -13.93 -21.10
CA HIS A 89 7.85 -13.18 -20.75
C HIS A 89 7.65 -12.19 -19.58
N ALA A 90 6.46 -12.13 -19.01
CA ALA A 90 6.16 -11.21 -17.92
C ALA A 90 6.47 -11.86 -16.56
N SER A 91 7.34 -11.22 -15.78
CA SER A 91 7.54 -11.53 -14.37
C SER A 91 6.86 -10.48 -13.49
N ALA A 92 6.20 -10.91 -12.43
CA ALA A 92 5.60 -10.02 -11.44
C ALA A 92 5.77 -10.58 -10.03
N SER A 93 5.88 -9.69 -9.05
CA SER A 93 5.82 -10.05 -7.64
C SER A 93 4.44 -10.59 -7.27
N THR A 94 4.35 -11.34 -6.18
CA THR A 94 3.04 -11.84 -5.68
C THR A 94 2.11 -10.69 -5.35
N PHE A 95 2.64 -9.58 -4.84
CA PHE A 95 1.87 -8.36 -4.57
C PHE A 95 1.24 -7.83 -5.86
N GLU A 96 2.03 -7.59 -6.91
CA GLU A 96 1.53 -7.06 -8.19
C GLU A 96 0.46 -7.97 -8.81
N VAL A 97 0.68 -9.29 -8.78
CA VAL A 97 -0.27 -10.27 -9.31
C VAL A 97 -1.62 -10.21 -8.57
N LEU A 98 -1.59 -10.19 -7.24
CA LEU A 98 -2.81 -10.12 -6.43
C LEU A 98 -3.49 -8.76 -6.58
N THR A 99 -2.74 -7.67 -6.55
CA THR A 99 -3.25 -6.31 -6.75
C THR A 99 -3.95 -6.17 -8.09
N ALA A 100 -3.32 -6.62 -9.19
CA ALA A 100 -3.93 -6.58 -10.51
C ALA A 100 -5.20 -7.43 -10.61
N CYS A 101 -5.17 -8.65 -10.04
CA CYS A 101 -6.33 -9.54 -9.99
C CYS A 101 -7.51 -8.90 -9.25
N LEU A 102 -7.28 -8.42 -8.03
CA LEU A 102 -8.30 -7.78 -7.20
C LEU A 102 -8.85 -6.51 -7.84
N TRP A 103 -7.98 -5.69 -8.44
CA TRP A 103 -8.38 -4.49 -9.14
C TRP A 103 -9.30 -4.80 -10.32
N ARG A 104 -8.95 -5.81 -11.14
CA ARG A 104 -9.78 -6.27 -12.25
C ARG A 104 -11.13 -6.81 -11.76
N CYS A 105 -11.13 -7.67 -10.74
CA CYS A 105 -12.34 -8.22 -10.16
C CYS A 105 -13.26 -7.13 -9.59
N ARG A 106 -12.71 -6.17 -8.84
CA ARG A 106 -13.46 -5.03 -8.29
C ARG A 106 -14.07 -4.19 -9.40
N THR A 107 -13.28 -3.84 -10.41
CA THR A 107 -13.75 -3.01 -11.53
C THR A 107 -14.88 -3.69 -12.28
N HIS A 108 -14.76 -4.99 -12.53
CA HIS A 108 -15.83 -5.76 -13.16
C HIS A 108 -17.08 -5.87 -12.28
N ALA A 109 -16.92 -6.09 -10.97
CA ALA A 109 -18.05 -6.22 -10.04
C ALA A 109 -18.84 -4.92 -9.86
N LEU A 110 -18.19 -3.77 -10.01
CA LEU A 110 -18.84 -2.45 -9.93
C LEU A 110 -19.63 -2.07 -11.18
N ALA A 111 -19.43 -2.77 -12.31
CA ALA A 111 -20.13 -2.50 -13.57
C ALA A 111 -20.17 -1.01 -13.96
N LEU A 112 -19.03 -0.31 -13.77
CA LEU A 112 -18.89 1.12 -14.04
C LEU A 112 -19.02 1.41 -15.55
N ASP A 113 -19.31 2.67 -15.89
CA ASP A 113 -19.26 3.15 -17.27
C ASP A 113 -17.88 2.83 -17.89
N PRO A 114 -17.81 2.21 -19.08
CA PRO A 114 -16.54 1.90 -19.75
C PRO A 114 -15.61 3.09 -19.98
N ASN A 115 -16.13 4.32 -20.02
CA ASN A 115 -15.36 5.55 -20.20
C ASN A 115 -14.81 6.10 -18.87
N ASN A 116 -15.20 5.53 -17.73
CA ASN A 116 -14.71 5.97 -16.44
C ASN A 116 -13.25 5.56 -16.24
N THR A 117 -12.43 6.50 -15.79
CA THR A 117 -11.07 6.20 -15.35
C THR A 117 -11.09 5.59 -13.96
N VAL A 118 -10.73 4.31 -13.85
CA VAL A 118 -10.56 3.63 -12.57
C VAL A 118 -9.08 3.65 -12.19
N ARG A 119 -8.77 4.15 -11.00
CA ARG A 119 -7.39 4.25 -10.49
C ARG A 119 -7.14 3.22 -9.40
N ILE A 120 -5.90 2.73 -9.32
CA ILE A 120 -5.40 1.99 -8.17
C ILE A 120 -4.19 2.72 -7.57
N ILE A 121 -4.24 2.94 -6.27
CA ILE A 121 -3.17 3.63 -5.53
C ILE A 121 -2.46 2.59 -4.65
N ARG A 122 -1.14 2.61 -4.67
CA ARG A 122 -0.30 1.76 -3.82
C ARG A 122 0.57 2.61 -2.90
N ALA A 123 0.67 2.23 -1.64
CA ALA A 123 1.66 2.78 -0.73
C ALA A 123 3.03 2.17 -1.02
N LEU A 124 4.08 2.99 -1.04
CA LEU A 124 5.46 2.56 -1.20
C LEU A 124 6.29 3.02 -0.02
N SER A 125 7.10 2.11 0.53
CA SER A 125 8.10 2.50 1.52
C SER A 125 9.30 3.12 0.82
N MET A 126 9.58 4.38 1.10
CA MET A 126 10.71 5.10 0.52
C MET A 126 12.04 4.83 1.23
N VAL A 127 12.01 4.09 2.35
CA VAL A 127 13.22 3.77 3.14
C VAL A 127 14.15 2.79 2.40
N ALA A 128 13.61 1.95 1.51
CA ALA A 128 14.40 1.00 0.71
C ALA A 128 15.09 1.64 -0.51
N THR A 129 14.63 2.80 -0.96
CA THR A 129 15.08 3.42 -2.22
C THR A 129 16.33 4.29 -2.08
N CYS A 130 16.86 4.44 -0.85
CA CYS A 130 18.10 5.19 -0.57
C CYS A 130 19.35 4.29 -0.43
N LEU A 131 19.26 3.00 -0.78
CA LEU A 131 20.39 2.05 -0.77
C LEU A 131 20.82 1.60 -2.19
N ALA A 132 20.44 2.34 -3.23
CA ALA A 132 20.89 2.13 -4.60
C ALA A 132 21.54 3.40 -5.15
#